data_AF-A0A2X2BJK0-F1
#
_entry.id   AF-A0A2X2BJK0-F1
#
_cell.length_a   1.000
_cell.length_b   1.000
_cell.length_c   1.000
_cell.angle_alpha   90.00
_cell.angle_beta   90.00
_cell.angle_gamma   90.00
#
_symmetry.space_group_name_H-M   'P 1'
#
loop_
_entity.id
_entity.type
_entity.pdbx_description
1 polymer ?
#
loop_
_entity_poly.entity_id
_entity_poly.type
_entity_poly.pdbx_seq_one_letter_code
_entity_poly.pdbx_strand_id
1 'polypeptide(L)' 'MCEEDINKPLYLLIADWVQEQQRWVSAKEIAKNFDIPQCNAINIVSYILSDVKEIECETKKRS' A
#
# COMPACT_ATOMS: atom_id res chain seq x y z
N MET A 1 -21.10 6.44 1.38
CA MET A 1 -20.26 5.32 1.87
C MET A 1 -20.75 4.10 1.10
N CYS A 2 -20.10 3.79 -0.01
CA CYS A 2 -20.53 2.76 -0.94
C CYS A 2 -20.12 1.38 -0.40
N GLU A 3 -21.01 0.40 -0.51
CA GLU A 3 -20.89 -0.94 0.08
C GLU A 3 -19.84 -1.85 -0.61
N GLU A 4 -19.02 -1.32 -1.50
CA GLU A 4 -18.02 -2.08 -2.27
C GLU A 4 -16.64 -2.19 -1.57
N ASP A 5 -16.40 -1.41 -0.51
CA ASP A 5 -15.11 -1.39 0.22
C ASP A 5 -14.91 -2.59 1.18
N ILE A 6 -15.97 -3.34 1.51
CA ILE A 6 -15.93 -4.34 2.60
C ILE A 6 -15.12 -5.60 2.21
N ASN A 7 -14.87 -5.83 0.92
CA ASN A 7 -14.20 -7.05 0.43
C ASN A 7 -12.86 -6.81 -0.27
N LYS A 8 -12.37 -5.56 -0.34
CA LYS A 8 -11.11 -5.31 -1.04
C LYS A 8 -9.93 -5.81 -0.18
N PRO A 9 -9.02 -6.64 -0.71
CA PRO A 9 -7.80 -7.01 -0.02
C PRO A 9 -7.02 -5.79 0.48
N LEU A 10 -6.44 -5.89 1.68
CA LEU A 10 -5.71 -4.79 2.32
C LEU A 10 -4.59 -4.22 1.43
N TYR A 11 -3.94 -5.04 0.61
CA TYR A 11 -2.90 -4.57 -0.31
C TYR A 11 -3.45 -3.65 -1.42
N LEU A 12 -4.67 -3.90 -1.91
CA LEU A 12 -5.31 -3.02 -2.88
C LEU A 12 -5.81 -1.73 -2.24
N LEU A 13 -6.30 -1.77 -0.99
CA LEU A 13 -6.66 -0.57 -0.23
C LEU A 13 -5.44 0.33 0.04
N ILE A 14 -4.29 -0.29 0.36
CA ILE A 14 -3.02 0.42 0.51
C ILE A 14 -2.58 1.02 -0.83
N ALA A 15 -2.72 0.28 -1.94
CA ALA A 15 -2.35 0.78 -3.27
C ALA A 15 -3.18 2.01 -3.67
N ASP A 16 -4.51 1.96 -3.51
CA ASP A 16 -5.40 3.11 -3.78
C ASP A 16 -4.99 4.31 -2.93
N TRP A 17 -4.82 4.12 -1.63
CA TRP A 17 -4.46 5.22 -0.73
C TRP A 17 -3.10 5.83 -1.07
N VAL A 18 -2.10 5.01 -1.42
CA VAL A 18 -0.78 5.48 -1.87
C VAL A 18 -0.91 6.29 -3.16
N GLN A 19 -1.73 5.85 -4.11
CA GLN A 19 -2.00 6.57 -5.35
C GLN A 19 -2.66 7.95 -5.09
N GLU A 20 -3.58 8.04 -4.13
CA GLU A 20 -4.21 9.30 -3.72
C GLU A 20 -3.22 10.29 -3.10
N GLN A 21 -2.12 9.83 -2.50
CA GLN A 21 -1.14 10.73 -1.88
C GLN A 21 -0.38 11.59 -2.88
N GLN A 22 -0.32 11.18 -4.17
CA GLN A 22 0.39 11.90 -5.25
C GLN A 22 1.86 12.25 -4.89
N ARG A 23 2.49 11.46 -4.01
CA ARG A 23 3.86 11.63 -3.52
C ARG A 23 4.45 10.28 -3.13
N TRP A 24 5.76 10.25 -2.93
CA TRP A 24 6.43 9.10 -2.33
C TRP A 24 5.96 8.90 -0.88
N VAL A 25 5.56 7.67 -0.56
CA VAL A 25 5.06 7.28 0.76
C VAL A 25 5.93 6.17 1.34
N SER A 26 6.22 6.26 2.64
CA SER A 26 6.98 5.24 3.35
C SER A 26 6.11 4.16 3.99
N ALA A 27 6.66 2.96 4.19
CA ALA A 27 5.98 1.88 4.92
C ALA A 27 5.55 2.28 6.34
N LYS A 28 6.25 3.24 6.96
CA LYS A 28 5.90 3.79 8.28
C LYS A 28 4.61 4.62 8.24
N GLU A 29 4.41 5.39 7.17
CA GLU A 29 3.18 6.16 6.98
C GLU A 29 2.00 5.25 6.69
N ILE A 30 2.21 4.20 5.88
CA ILE A 30 1.21 3.15 5.63
C ILE A 30 0.81 2.49 6.96
N ALA A 31 1.79 2.05 7.77
CA ALA A 31 1.54 1.44 9.06
C ALA A 31 0.69 2.32 9.99
N LYS A 32 0.98 3.62 10.02
CA LYS A 32 0.24 4.59 10.83
C LYS A 32 -1.18 4.83 10.30
N ASN A 33 -1.37 4.92 8.99
CA ASN A 33 -2.67 5.21 8.38
C ASN A 33 -3.65 4.03 8.53
N PHE A 34 -3.14 2.80 8.41
CA PHE A 34 -3.94 1.57 8.45
C PHE A 34 -3.97 0.92 9.85
N ASP A 35 -3.34 1.54 10.85
CA ASP A 35 -3.21 1.00 12.22
C ASP A 35 -2.68 -0.44 12.25
N ILE A 36 -1.65 -0.72 11.44
CA ILE A 36 -1.00 -2.04 11.36
C ILE A 36 0.46 -1.97 11.84
N PRO A 37 1.02 -3.08 12.34
CA PRO A 37 2.44 -3.15 12.65
C PRO A 37 3.31 -2.79 11.44
N GLN A 38 4.42 -2.08 11.68
CA GLN A 38 5.33 -1.67 10.61
C GLN A 38 5.88 -2.87 9.81
N CYS A 39 6.13 -4.00 10.47
CA CYS A 39 6.54 -5.24 9.81
C CYS A 39 5.46 -5.76 8.83
N ASN A 40 4.18 -5.66 9.19
CA ASN A 40 3.08 -6.05 8.30
C ASN A 40 2.97 -5.10 7.10
N ALA A 41 3.11 -3.80 7.32
CA ALA A 41 3.13 -2.82 6.23
C ALA A 41 4.28 -3.08 5.25
N ILE A 42 5.47 -3.42 5.74
CA ILE A 42 6.61 -3.80 4.90
C ILE A 42 6.30 -5.05 4.09
N ASN A 43 5.75 -6.10 4.70
CA ASN A 43 5.41 -7.33 3.99
C ASN A 43 4.38 -7.09 2.88
N ILE A 44 3.38 -6.24 3.13
CA ILE A 44 2.37 -5.89 2.13
C ILE A 44 2.99 -5.08 0.99
N VAL A 45 3.84 -4.10 1.30
CA VAL A 45 4.58 -3.35 0.27
C VAL A 45 5.46 -4.29 -0.55
N SER A 46 6.21 -5.19 0.10
CA SER A 46 6.99 -6.22 -0.60
C SER A 46 6.12 -7.10 -1.48
N TYR A 47 4.92 -7.47 -1.02
CA TYR A 47 3.96 -8.24 -1.82
C TYR A 47 3.52 -7.44 -3.05
N ILE A 48 3.08 -6.19 -2.90
CA ILE A 48 2.70 -5.30 -4.01
C ILE A 48 3.83 -5.17 -5.03
N LEU A 49 5.07 -4.98 -4.56
CA LEU A 49 6.25 -4.85 -5.41
C LEU A 49 6.69 -6.16 -6.08
N SER A 50 6.18 -7.33 -5.65
CA SER A 50 6.56 -8.64 -6.20
C SER A 50 5.82 -8.98 -7.50
N ASP A 51 5.50 -7.98 -8.32
CA ASP A 51 4.82 -8.13 -9.61
C ASP A 51 3.39 -8.69 -9.47
N VAL A 52 2.60 -8.10 -8.56
CA VAL A 52 1.16 -8.40 -8.53
C VAL A 52 0.55 -7.84 -9.80
N LYS A 53 -0.06 -8.70 -10.63
CA LYS A 53 -0.66 -8.35 -11.94
C LYS A 53 -1.68 -7.21 -11.89
N GLU A 54 -2.18 -6.87 -10.70
CA GLU A 54 -3.21 -5.86 -10.47
C GLU A 54 -2.63 -4.46 -10.20
N ILE A 55 -1.33 -4.31 -9.91
CA ILE A 55 -0.72 -3.03 -9.52
C ILE A 55 0.55 -2.76 -10.32
N GLU A 56 0.58 -1.66 -11.07
CA GLU A 56 1.81 -1.07 -11.60
C GLU A 56 2.40 -0.10 -10.56
N CYS A 57 3.66 -0.29 -10.16
CA CYS A 57 4.30 0.48 -9.10
C CYS A 57 5.75 0.85 -9.41
N GLU A 58 6.15 2.06 -9.02
CA GLU A 58 7.54 2.51 -9.09
C GLU A 58 8.19 2.53 -7.70
N THR A 59 9.45 2.11 -7.59
CA THR A 59 10.21 2.19 -6.33
C THR A 59 11.35 3.18 -6.42
N LYS A 60 11.41 4.13 -5.48
CA LYS A 60 12.57 5.01 -5.32
C LYS A 60 13.50 4.49 -4.23
N LYS A 61 14.67 3.98 -4.62
CA LYS A 61 15.77 3.72 -3.67
C LYS A 61 16.38 5.07 -3.28
N ARG A 62 16.53 5.34 -1.98
CA ARG A 62 17.42 6.41 -1.54
C ARG A 62 18.86 5.95 -1.82
N SER A 63 19.46 6.55 -2.83
CA SER A 63 20.91 6.55 -3.05
C SER A 63 21.60 7.37 -1.96
#